data_AF-A0A927YW58-F1
#
_entry.id   AF-A0A927YW58-F1
#
_cell.length_a   1.000
_cell.length_b   1.000
_cell.length_c   1.000
_cell.angle_alpha   90.00
_cell.angle_beta   90.00
_cell.angle_gamma   90.00
#
_symmetry.space_group_name_H-M   'P 1'
#
loop_
_entity.id
_entity.type
_entity.pdbx_description
1 polymer ?
#
loop_
_entity_poly.entity_id
_entity_poly.type
_entity_poly.pdbx_seq_one_letter_code
_entity_poly.pdbx_strand_id
1 'polypeptide(L)'
;MEKMLQQCITIAKKMEGRIKLDNDNTIEKQLLDDMLEFSIWISMIDGKLDLPELQTIAKLLGGHLDENFNTMVEKYKNNVSMEYCSKVPYIFDIFIKIDKYCKNEDWYTNTRFLHKTFKQVGSVLIACNGSRLSSEVNALQMFLDKIMAKICKMEQDIGLNFEQEAKERQEKKKEKEELIDKTNRVIEEINSLIGLDNVKKELTNLANLLLVYKYREEQGLKNPPLAMHFVFTGNPGTGKTTMARKLADIYRELGVLEKGHLVESDRAALVAGYVGQTAAKVTELVDKAMGGVLFIDEAYTLTGNSENDFGQEAVDTLLKLMEDRRDKFITIVAGYPIEMEEFLNSNPGLRSRFNKKIHFEDYESMDMLKIFEMQLEEYDYNIEENAKNYVVAAFDSMKKKDNFANAREVRNYFEKVVSNHANRVMKGEVDMSSNGLQLITVKDLEM
;
A
#
# COMPACT_ATOMS: atom_id res chain seq x y z
N MET A 1 20.38 -12.99 -22.91
CA MET A 1 21.54 -12.48 -23.66
C MET A 1 21.14 -12.12 -25.08
N GLU A 2 20.75 -13.10 -25.91
CA GLU A 2 20.11 -12.85 -27.22
C GLU A 2 18.96 -11.85 -27.09
N LYS A 3 18.11 -11.98 -26.06
CA LYS A 3 17.05 -11.01 -25.76
C LYS A 3 17.54 -9.58 -25.52
N MET A 4 18.72 -9.36 -24.95
CA MET A 4 19.26 -8.01 -24.68
C MET A 4 19.85 -7.40 -25.95
N LEU A 5 20.65 -8.16 -26.70
CA LEU A 5 21.16 -7.70 -27.99
C LEU A 5 20.02 -7.44 -28.98
N GLN A 6 19.02 -8.32 -29.03
CA GLN A 6 17.83 -8.15 -29.86
C GLN A 6 17.04 -6.89 -29.49
N GLN A 7 16.98 -6.53 -28.20
CA GLN A 7 16.39 -5.27 -27.76
C GLN A 7 17.20 -4.06 -28.26
N CYS A 8 18.54 -4.10 -28.17
CA CYS A 8 19.40 -3.06 -28.76
C CYS A 8 19.22 -2.94 -30.28
N ILE A 9 19.12 -4.05 -31.00
CA ILE A 9 18.84 -4.07 -32.45
C ILE A 9 17.47 -3.48 -32.75
N THR A 10 16.45 -3.81 -31.95
CA THR A 10 15.10 -3.27 -32.11
C THR A 10 15.09 -1.75 -31.92
N ILE A 11 15.82 -1.24 -30.91
CA ILE A 11 15.99 0.19 -30.67
C ILE A 11 16.69 0.86 -31.85
N ALA A 12 17.78 0.27 -32.34
CA ALA A 12 18.53 0.75 -33.51
C ALA A 12 17.63 0.86 -34.76
N LYS A 13 16.89 -0.21 -35.09
CA LYS A 13 15.95 -0.26 -36.23
C LYS A 13 14.86 0.80 -36.16
N LYS A 14 14.28 1.02 -34.98
CA LYS A 14 13.25 2.07 -34.78
C LYS A 14 13.76 3.47 -35.09
N MET A 15 15.08 3.68 -35.02
CA MET A 15 15.72 4.98 -35.23
C MET A 15 16.39 5.12 -36.59
N GLU A 16 16.39 4.07 -37.42
CA GLU A 16 16.85 4.16 -38.80
C GLU A 16 16.01 5.20 -39.57
N GLY A 17 16.71 6.06 -40.32
CA GLY A 17 16.10 7.19 -41.04
C GLY A 17 15.86 8.45 -40.21
N ARG A 18 15.77 8.35 -38.87
CA ARG A 18 15.66 9.53 -37.96
C ARG A 18 17.01 10.09 -37.57
N ILE A 19 18.01 9.22 -37.42
CA ILE A 19 19.40 9.59 -37.17
C ILE A 19 20.23 9.13 -38.37
N LYS A 20 20.86 10.09 -39.06
CA LYS A 20 21.80 9.78 -40.15
C LYS A 20 23.20 9.54 -39.56
N LEU A 21 23.86 8.50 -40.03
CA LEU A 21 25.25 8.23 -39.73
C LEU A 21 26.14 8.97 -40.72
N ASP A 22 27.37 9.30 -40.29
CA ASP A 22 28.35 9.98 -41.12
C ASP A 22 28.96 9.04 -42.20
N ASN A 23 28.72 7.73 -42.04
CA ASN A 23 29.10 6.68 -42.97
C ASN A 23 27.83 6.12 -43.63
N ASP A 24 27.92 5.54 -44.84
CA ASP A 24 26.80 4.91 -45.56
C ASP A 24 26.27 3.60 -44.91
N ASN A 25 26.55 3.38 -43.62
CA ASN A 25 26.09 2.22 -42.85
C ASN A 25 24.72 2.50 -42.18
N THR A 26 23.99 1.42 -41.85
CA THR A 26 22.79 1.50 -41.00
C THR A 26 23.16 1.45 -39.50
N ILE A 27 22.25 1.88 -38.62
CA ILE A 27 22.50 1.86 -37.17
C ILE A 27 22.60 0.42 -36.65
N GLU A 28 21.77 -0.49 -37.17
CA GLU A 28 21.89 -1.92 -36.88
C GLU A 28 23.27 -2.46 -37.27
N LYS A 29 23.72 -2.16 -38.49
CA LYS A 29 25.02 -2.64 -38.97
C LYS A 29 26.17 -2.10 -38.14
N GLN A 30 26.15 -0.81 -37.78
CA GLN A 30 27.18 -0.23 -36.91
C GLN A 30 27.18 -0.87 -35.51
N LEU A 31 26.01 -1.18 -34.94
CA LEU A 31 25.91 -1.88 -33.66
C LEU A 31 26.57 -3.26 -33.72
N LEU A 32 26.29 -4.01 -34.79
CA LEU A 32 26.83 -5.35 -34.98
C LEU A 32 28.34 -5.33 -35.27
N ASP A 33 28.82 -4.38 -36.08
CA ASP A 33 30.24 -4.19 -36.37
C ASP A 33 31.02 -3.87 -35.09
N ASP A 34 30.57 -2.88 -34.30
CA ASP A 34 31.21 -2.49 -33.04
C ASP A 34 31.15 -3.62 -32.00
N MET A 35 30.06 -4.41 -32.00
CA MET A 35 29.93 -5.57 -31.11
C MET A 35 30.83 -6.73 -31.50
N LEU A 36 31.01 -6.96 -32.80
CA LEU A 36 31.94 -7.94 -33.33
C LEU A 36 33.38 -7.54 -33.00
N GLU A 37 33.74 -6.27 -33.23
CA GLU A 37 35.08 -5.75 -32.93
C GLU A 37 35.41 -5.89 -31.43
N PHE A 38 34.48 -5.52 -30.54
CA PHE A 38 34.62 -5.72 -29.10
C PHE A 38 34.77 -7.20 -28.72
N SER A 39 33.96 -8.07 -29.32
CA SER A 39 33.97 -9.50 -29.00
C SER A 39 35.26 -10.18 -29.43
N ILE A 40 35.83 -9.78 -30.57
CA ILE A 40 37.14 -10.25 -31.03
C ILE A 40 38.24 -9.70 -30.12
N TRP A 41 38.19 -8.41 -29.77
CA TRP A 41 39.18 -7.81 -28.90
C TRP A 41 39.25 -8.46 -27.52
N ILE A 42 38.11 -8.64 -26.83
CA ILE A 42 38.12 -9.23 -25.48
C ILE A 42 38.62 -10.68 -25.49
N SER A 43 38.34 -11.41 -26.57
CA SER A 43 38.77 -12.81 -26.78
C SER A 43 40.18 -12.91 -27.36
N MET A 44 40.91 -11.81 -27.53
CA MET A 44 42.31 -11.80 -27.99
C MET A 44 43.29 -11.31 -26.92
N ILE A 45 42.81 -11.02 -25.71
CA ILE A 45 43.63 -10.49 -24.62
C ILE A 45 44.67 -11.51 -24.14
N ASP A 46 44.33 -12.79 -24.18
CA ASP A 46 45.24 -13.92 -23.91
C ASP A 46 46.17 -14.25 -25.10
N GLY A 47 46.03 -13.52 -26.21
CA GLY A 47 46.82 -13.64 -27.42
C GLY A 47 46.32 -14.66 -28.44
N LYS A 48 45.18 -15.34 -28.20
CA LYS A 48 44.63 -16.35 -29.12
C LYS A 48 43.11 -16.37 -29.08
N LEU A 49 42.49 -16.37 -30.27
CA LEU A 49 41.04 -16.55 -30.38
C LEU A 49 40.71 -18.04 -30.58
N ASP A 50 40.13 -18.66 -29.55
CA ASP A 50 39.90 -20.10 -29.53
C ASP A 50 38.55 -20.51 -30.17
N LEU A 51 38.44 -21.80 -30.54
CA LEU A 51 37.25 -22.35 -31.19
C LEU A 51 35.94 -22.15 -30.38
N PRO A 52 35.91 -22.30 -29.04
CA PRO A 52 34.70 -22.06 -28.23
C PRO A 52 34.26 -20.59 -28.21
N GLU A 53 35.20 -19.66 -28.24
CA GLU A 53 34.91 -18.22 -28.28
C GLU A 53 34.35 -17.84 -29.65
N LEU A 54 34.97 -18.32 -30.73
CA LEU A 54 34.44 -18.19 -32.10
C LEU A 54 33.03 -18.72 -32.23
N GLN A 55 32.73 -19.90 -31.67
CA GLN A 55 31.39 -20.46 -31.67
C GLN A 55 30.40 -19.61 -30.86
N THR A 56 30.85 -19.01 -29.76
CA THR A 56 30.03 -18.12 -28.92
C THR A 56 29.74 -16.81 -29.63
N ILE A 57 30.73 -16.21 -30.30
CA ILE A 57 30.56 -15.01 -31.13
C ILE A 57 29.63 -15.30 -32.31
N ALA A 58 29.83 -16.42 -33.01
CA ALA A 58 28.98 -16.83 -34.13
C ALA A 58 27.53 -17.09 -33.69
N LYS A 59 27.32 -17.65 -32.50
CA LYS A 59 25.98 -17.83 -31.94
C LYS A 59 25.30 -16.50 -31.57
N LEU A 60 26.07 -15.55 -31.05
CA LEU A 60 25.56 -14.25 -30.61
C LEU A 60 25.28 -13.29 -31.77
N LEU A 61 26.14 -13.29 -32.79
CA LEU A 61 26.13 -12.29 -33.86
C LEU A 61 25.89 -12.90 -35.25
N GLY A 62 26.19 -14.18 -35.46
CA GLY A 62 26.19 -14.82 -36.78
C GLY A 62 24.81 -14.97 -37.42
N GLY A 63 23.71 -14.93 -36.65
CA GLY A 63 22.36 -14.84 -37.20
C GLY A 63 21.98 -13.45 -37.74
N HIS A 64 22.85 -12.45 -37.52
CA HIS A 64 22.61 -11.04 -37.84
C HIS A 64 23.67 -10.43 -38.78
N LEU A 65 24.73 -11.17 -39.11
CA LEU A 65 25.84 -10.74 -39.97
C LEU A 65 25.72 -11.40 -41.35
N ASP A 66 25.98 -10.66 -42.43
CA ASP A 66 25.93 -11.16 -43.82
C ASP A 66 26.94 -12.31 -44.10
N GLU A 67 26.77 -12.97 -45.26
CA GLU A 67 27.34 -14.26 -45.73
C GLU A 67 28.88 -14.48 -45.66
N ASN A 68 29.67 -13.59 -45.04
CA ASN A 68 31.13 -13.74 -44.93
C ASN A 68 31.68 -13.46 -43.51
N PHE A 69 31.01 -14.00 -42.48
CA PHE A 69 31.44 -13.94 -41.08
C PHE A 69 32.92 -14.30 -40.89
N ASN A 70 33.40 -15.38 -41.52
CA ASN A 70 34.80 -15.80 -41.42
C ASN A 70 35.77 -14.78 -42.01
N THR A 71 35.42 -14.13 -43.13
CA THR A 71 36.25 -13.09 -43.75
C THR A 71 36.30 -11.81 -42.91
N MET A 72 35.19 -11.46 -42.24
CA MET A 72 35.17 -10.34 -41.29
C MET A 72 36.03 -10.63 -40.06
N VAL A 73 35.89 -11.82 -39.47
CA VAL A 73 36.71 -12.24 -38.33
C VAL A 73 38.20 -12.22 -38.68
N GLU A 74 38.60 -12.70 -39.86
CA GLU A 74 40.00 -12.63 -40.32
C GLU A 74 40.47 -11.19 -40.57
N LYS A 75 39.63 -10.34 -41.16
CA LYS A 75 39.94 -8.92 -41.38
C LYS A 75 40.18 -8.18 -40.08
N TYR A 76 39.36 -8.43 -39.06
CA TYR A 76 39.51 -7.80 -37.74
C TYR A 76 40.67 -8.42 -36.95
N LYS A 77 40.89 -9.74 -37.02
CA LYS A 77 42.04 -10.43 -36.42
C LYS A 77 43.40 -9.82 -36.81
N ASN A 78 43.52 -9.31 -38.04
CA ASN A 78 44.75 -8.68 -38.52
C ASN A 78 44.88 -7.17 -38.19
N ASN A 79 43.81 -6.53 -37.70
CA ASN A 79 43.73 -5.08 -37.50
C ASN A 79 43.40 -4.66 -36.05
N VAL A 80 43.07 -5.59 -35.15
CA VAL A 80 42.77 -5.29 -33.74
C VAL A 80 44.07 -4.88 -33.05
N SER A 81 44.24 -3.58 -32.87
CA SER A 81 45.28 -3.01 -32.02
C SER A 81 44.96 -3.28 -30.55
N MET A 82 45.98 -3.60 -29.75
CA MET A 82 45.86 -3.64 -28.27
C MET A 82 45.35 -2.31 -27.68
N GLU A 83 45.38 -1.22 -28.46
CA GLU A 83 44.85 0.09 -28.08
C GLU A 83 43.32 0.19 -28.21
N TYR A 84 42.58 -0.87 -28.55
CA TYR A 84 41.11 -0.81 -28.63
C TYR A 84 40.46 -0.34 -27.31
N CYS A 85 41.05 -0.68 -26.16
CA CYS A 85 40.64 -0.15 -24.84
C CYS A 85 40.61 1.38 -24.78
N SER A 86 41.38 2.04 -25.63
CA SER A 86 41.49 3.49 -25.67
C SER A 86 40.38 4.16 -26.51
N LYS A 87 39.66 3.41 -27.35
CA LYS A 87 38.64 3.92 -28.26
C LYS A 87 37.24 3.54 -27.77
N VAL A 88 36.36 4.53 -27.61
CA VAL A 88 34.94 4.26 -27.35
C VAL A 88 34.28 3.86 -28.67
N PRO A 89 33.53 2.74 -28.74
CA PRO A 89 32.82 2.35 -29.96
C PRO A 89 31.84 3.44 -30.42
N TYR A 90 31.73 3.66 -31.73
CA TYR A 90 30.91 4.74 -32.30
C TYR A 90 29.42 4.55 -31.99
N ILE A 91 28.99 3.31 -31.78
CA ILE A 91 27.61 2.98 -31.42
C ILE A 91 27.15 3.65 -30.13
N PHE A 92 28.07 3.90 -29.17
CA PHE A 92 27.72 4.66 -27.97
C PHE A 92 27.41 6.12 -28.29
N ASP A 93 28.11 6.75 -29.23
CA ASP A 93 27.79 8.12 -29.68
C ASP A 93 26.43 8.16 -30.39
N ILE A 94 26.07 7.10 -31.13
CA ILE A 94 24.77 6.99 -31.78
C ILE A 94 23.66 6.78 -30.74
N PHE A 95 23.84 5.87 -29.78
CA PHE A 95 22.86 5.64 -28.72
C PHE A 95 22.68 6.87 -27.83
N ILE A 96 23.71 7.68 -27.62
CA ILE A 96 23.59 8.98 -26.95
C ILE A 96 22.74 9.96 -27.78
N LYS A 97 22.86 9.96 -29.11
CA LYS A 97 21.97 10.74 -30.00
C LYS A 97 20.53 10.24 -29.95
N ILE A 98 20.31 8.92 -29.88
CA ILE A 98 18.99 8.29 -29.69
C ILE A 98 18.38 8.78 -28.38
N ASP A 99 19.16 8.74 -27.31
CA ASP A 99 18.77 9.14 -25.97
C ASP A 99 18.35 10.62 -25.90
N LYS A 100 19.06 11.50 -26.62
CA LYS A 100 18.68 12.91 -26.77
C LYS A 100 17.37 13.10 -27.54
N TYR A 101 17.07 12.23 -28.50
CA TYR A 101 15.86 12.30 -29.32
C TYR A 101 14.62 11.74 -28.59
N CYS A 102 14.79 10.71 -27.76
CA CYS A 102 13.71 10.00 -27.06
C CYS A 102 13.22 10.65 -25.75
N LYS A 103 13.58 11.91 -25.46
CA LYS A 103 13.35 12.59 -24.15
C LYS A 103 11.94 12.47 -23.51
N ASN A 104 10.92 12.02 -24.24
CA ASN A 104 9.52 12.01 -23.79
C ASN A 104 8.88 10.61 -23.63
N GLU A 105 9.56 9.50 -23.94
CA GLU A 105 8.99 8.14 -23.74
C GLU A 105 9.68 7.41 -22.57
N ASP A 106 9.00 6.46 -21.93
CA ASP A 106 9.50 5.69 -20.78
C ASP A 106 10.60 4.68 -21.18
N TRP A 107 11.86 5.11 -21.28
CA TRP A 107 12.98 4.20 -21.54
C TRP A 107 14.11 4.38 -20.52
N TYR A 108 14.41 3.28 -19.82
CA TYR A 108 15.67 3.05 -19.15
C TYR A 108 16.82 3.33 -20.13
N THR A 109 17.79 4.17 -19.76
CA THR A 109 18.64 4.85 -20.75
C THR A 109 19.26 3.88 -21.79
N ASN A 110 18.93 3.96 -23.09
CA ASN A 110 19.34 3.00 -24.12
C ASN A 110 20.85 2.89 -24.17
N THR A 111 21.58 3.99 -23.93
CA THR A 111 23.05 3.96 -23.82
C THR A 111 23.53 3.16 -22.61
N ARG A 112 22.86 3.25 -21.45
CA ARG A 112 23.17 2.42 -20.26
C ARG A 112 22.74 0.96 -20.47
N PHE A 113 21.64 0.73 -21.18
CA PHE A 113 21.21 -0.61 -21.58
C PHE A 113 22.23 -1.25 -22.52
N LEU A 114 22.75 -0.49 -23.49
CA LEU A 114 23.84 -0.90 -24.38
C LEU A 114 25.11 -1.22 -23.60
N HIS A 115 25.51 -0.38 -22.65
CA HIS A 115 26.65 -0.64 -21.76
C HIS A 115 26.50 -1.96 -21.00
N LYS A 116 25.31 -2.21 -20.44
CA LYS A 116 25.00 -3.48 -19.75
C LYS A 116 25.06 -4.68 -20.70
N THR A 117 24.63 -4.51 -21.95
CA THR A 117 24.74 -5.54 -22.99
C THR A 117 26.21 -5.88 -23.28
N PHE A 118 27.07 -4.88 -23.49
CA PHE A 118 28.52 -5.09 -23.69
C PHE A 118 29.16 -5.80 -22.49
N LYS A 119 28.83 -5.38 -21.25
CA LYS A 119 29.31 -6.04 -20.02
C LYS A 119 28.94 -7.53 -19.99
N GLN A 120 27.70 -7.85 -20.33
CA GLN A 120 27.21 -9.22 -20.29
C GLN A 120 27.87 -10.08 -21.38
N VAL A 121 28.02 -9.55 -22.60
CA VAL A 121 28.71 -10.23 -23.69
C VAL A 121 30.17 -10.52 -23.32
N GLY A 122 30.90 -9.51 -22.85
CA GLY A 122 32.31 -9.68 -22.43
C GLY A 122 32.47 -10.70 -21.29
N SER A 123 31.58 -10.67 -20.29
CA SER A 123 31.62 -11.62 -19.17
C SER A 123 31.43 -13.07 -19.61
N VAL A 124 30.63 -13.30 -20.66
CA VAL A 124 30.36 -14.63 -21.20
C VAL A 124 31.54 -15.14 -22.01
N LEU A 125 32.14 -14.29 -22.84
CA LEU A 125 33.32 -14.65 -23.62
C LEU A 125 34.49 -15.06 -22.70
N ILE A 126 34.75 -14.28 -21.64
CA ILE A 126 35.75 -14.61 -20.62
C ILE A 126 35.41 -15.95 -19.92
N ALA A 127 34.14 -16.23 -19.66
CA ALA A 127 33.73 -17.48 -19.01
C ALA A 127 33.87 -18.71 -19.93
N CYS A 128 33.88 -18.53 -21.25
CA CYS A 128 34.04 -19.60 -22.23
C CYS A 128 35.49 -20.09 -22.35
N ASN A 129 36.49 -19.31 -21.94
CA ASN A 129 37.92 -19.60 -22.12
C ASN A 129 38.49 -20.65 -21.14
N GLY A 130 37.68 -21.28 -20.28
CA GLY A 130 38.11 -22.39 -19.39
C GLY A 130 39.15 -22.03 -18.28
N SER A 131 39.86 -20.92 -18.42
CA SER A 131 40.79 -20.33 -17.44
C SER A 131 40.60 -18.82 -17.42
N ARG A 132 39.86 -18.33 -16.42
CA ARG A 132 39.59 -16.90 -16.23
C ARG A 132 40.89 -16.16 -15.87
N LEU A 133 41.47 -15.41 -16.79
CA LEU A 133 42.67 -14.62 -16.51
C LEU A 133 42.28 -13.28 -15.83
N SER A 134 43.07 -12.86 -14.85
CA SER A 134 42.86 -11.56 -14.18
C SER A 134 43.05 -10.38 -15.14
N SER A 135 43.86 -10.53 -16.17
CA SER A 135 44.07 -9.53 -17.24
C SER A 135 42.81 -9.27 -18.07
N GLU A 136 42.04 -10.31 -18.41
CA GLU A 136 40.80 -10.19 -19.19
C GLU A 136 39.70 -9.48 -18.39
N VAL A 137 39.55 -9.86 -17.11
CA VAL A 137 38.58 -9.22 -16.20
C VAL A 137 38.93 -7.75 -15.99
N ASN A 138 40.22 -7.44 -15.80
CA ASN A 138 40.69 -6.06 -15.63
C ASN A 138 40.49 -5.24 -16.92
N ALA A 139 40.79 -5.80 -18.09
CA ALA A 139 40.60 -5.12 -19.36
C ALA A 139 39.13 -4.83 -19.65
N LEU A 140 38.23 -5.79 -19.41
CA LEU A 140 36.78 -5.58 -19.52
C LEU A 140 36.31 -4.48 -18.57
N GLN A 141 36.78 -4.50 -17.32
CA GLN A 141 36.41 -3.50 -16.33
C GLN A 141 36.90 -2.10 -16.73
N MET A 142 38.16 -1.96 -17.17
CA MET A 142 38.72 -0.70 -17.66
C MET A 142 37.95 -0.14 -18.86
N PHE A 143 37.57 -1.01 -19.81
CA PHE A 143 36.75 -0.61 -20.96
C PHE A 143 35.36 -0.11 -20.53
N LEU A 144 34.69 -0.84 -19.65
CA LEU A 144 33.36 -0.49 -19.15
C LEU A 144 33.38 0.81 -18.33
N ASP A 145 34.41 1.03 -17.51
CA ASP A 145 34.56 2.24 -16.69
C ASP A 145 34.80 3.47 -17.55
N LYS A 146 35.59 3.33 -18.63
CA LYS A 146 35.82 4.41 -19.58
C LYS A 146 34.55 4.82 -20.32
N ILE A 147 33.74 3.85 -20.73
CA ILE A 147 32.44 4.11 -21.35
C ILE A 147 31.51 4.78 -20.34
N MET A 148 31.44 4.27 -19.10
CA MET A 148 30.63 4.91 -18.05
C MET A 148 31.05 6.34 -17.78
N ALA A 149 32.36 6.64 -17.73
CA ALA A 149 32.85 7.99 -17.55
C ALA A 149 32.40 8.93 -18.68
N LYS A 150 32.39 8.45 -19.94
CA LYS A 150 31.89 9.21 -21.09
C LYS A 150 30.38 9.41 -21.03
N ILE A 151 29.62 8.37 -20.64
CA ILE A 151 28.16 8.44 -20.44
C ILE A 151 27.86 9.49 -19.36
N CYS A 152 28.48 9.40 -18.18
CA CYS A 152 28.24 10.33 -17.08
C CYS A 152 28.61 11.78 -17.43
N LYS A 153 29.73 12.00 -18.14
CA LYS A 153 30.13 13.35 -18.58
C LYS A 153 29.10 13.95 -19.55
N MET A 154 28.60 13.17 -20.50
CA MET A 154 27.57 13.65 -21.43
C MET A 154 26.19 13.82 -20.78
N GLU A 155 25.81 12.96 -19.82
CA GLU A 155 24.60 13.13 -19.01
C GLU A 155 24.63 14.48 -18.26
N GLN A 156 25.79 14.85 -17.69
CA GLN A 156 26.02 16.16 -17.08
C GLN A 156 25.90 17.31 -18.09
N ASP A 157 26.51 17.20 -19.27
CA ASP A 157 26.47 18.24 -20.32
C ASP A 157 25.04 18.50 -20.86
N ILE A 158 24.14 17.52 -20.75
CA ILE A 158 22.75 17.63 -21.22
C ILE A 158 21.79 17.99 -20.05
N GLY A 159 22.30 18.11 -18.82
CA GLY A 159 21.51 18.43 -17.63
C GLY A 159 20.58 17.30 -17.16
N LEU A 160 20.88 16.05 -17.53
CA LEU A 160 20.08 14.88 -17.20
C LEU A 160 20.82 14.07 -16.11
N ASN A 161 20.23 13.93 -14.93
CA ASN A 161 20.79 13.09 -13.87
C ASN A 161 19.99 11.78 -13.73
N PHE A 162 20.06 10.94 -14.77
CA PHE A 162 19.27 9.70 -14.87
C PHE A 162 19.51 8.70 -13.74
N GLU A 163 20.69 8.73 -13.13
CA GLU A 163 21.02 7.87 -11.99
C GLU A 163 20.25 8.27 -10.73
N GLN A 164 20.00 9.57 -10.57
CA GLN A 164 19.16 10.12 -9.52
C GLN A 164 17.68 9.86 -9.81
N GLU A 165 17.22 10.07 -11.04
CA GLU A 165 15.84 9.79 -11.43
C GLU A 165 15.47 8.29 -11.32
N ALA A 166 16.40 7.38 -11.64
CA ALA A 166 16.20 5.94 -11.51
C ALA A 166 16.12 5.50 -10.03
N LYS A 167 16.93 6.11 -9.15
CA LYS A 167 16.87 5.89 -7.71
C LYS A 167 15.57 6.44 -7.12
N GLU A 168 15.20 7.67 -7.47
CA GLU A 168 13.95 8.30 -7.02
C GLU A 168 12.71 7.49 -7.49
N ARG A 169 12.72 6.94 -8.71
CA ARG A 169 11.65 6.05 -9.20
C ARG A 169 11.63 4.69 -8.48
N GLN A 170 12.78 4.11 -8.14
CA GLN A 170 12.85 2.88 -7.34
C GLN A 170 12.36 3.10 -5.91
N GLU A 171 12.74 4.21 -5.28
CA GLU A 171 12.26 4.60 -3.96
C GLU A 171 10.74 4.82 -3.96
N LYS A 172 10.21 5.59 -4.91
CA LYS A 172 8.76 5.76 -5.09
C LYS A 172 8.03 4.44 -5.32
N LYS A 173 8.62 3.52 -6.09
CA LYS A 173 8.02 2.19 -6.30
C LYS A 173 7.97 1.39 -4.99
N LYS A 174 9.03 1.44 -4.20
CA LYS A 174 9.12 0.74 -2.91
C LYS A 174 8.16 1.31 -1.87
N GLU A 175 8.08 2.64 -1.77
CA GLU A 175 7.10 3.34 -0.92
C GLU A 175 5.66 2.97 -1.29
N LYS A 176 5.37 2.87 -2.59
CA LYS A 176 4.08 2.45 -3.11
C LYS A 176 3.72 1.01 -2.74
N GLU A 177 4.66 0.07 -2.90
CA GLU A 177 4.46 -1.33 -2.51
C GLU A 177 4.24 -1.45 -0.99
N GLU A 178 4.99 -0.70 -0.19
CA GLU A 178 4.83 -0.65 1.27
C GLU A 178 3.47 -0.08 1.70
N LEU A 179 3.00 0.97 1.02
CA LEU A 179 1.69 1.55 1.28
C LEU A 179 0.54 0.57 0.97
N ILE A 180 0.62 -0.15 -0.16
CA ILE A 180 -0.38 -1.18 -0.50
C ILE A 180 -0.39 -2.27 0.57
N ASP A 181 0.78 -2.75 0.98
CA ASP A 181 0.89 -3.78 2.01
C ASP A 181 0.28 -3.34 3.35
N LYS A 182 0.59 -2.11 3.80
CA LYS A 182 -0.01 -1.53 5.01
C LYS A 182 -1.53 -1.44 4.89
N THR A 183 -2.04 -0.96 3.74
CA THR A 183 -3.48 -0.84 3.50
C THR A 183 -4.18 -2.20 3.56
N ASN A 184 -3.57 -3.23 2.95
CA ASN A 184 -4.11 -4.59 2.95
C ASN A 184 -4.18 -5.16 4.38
N ARG A 185 -3.15 -4.95 5.20
CA ARG A 185 -3.17 -5.40 6.61
C ARG A 185 -4.32 -4.77 7.40
N VAL A 186 -4.57 -3.47 7.22
CA VAL A 186 -5.70 -2.82 7.90
C VAL A 186 -7.04 -3.37 7.39
N ILE A 187 -7.17 -3.64 6.09
CA ILE A 187 -8.37 -4.29 5.53
C ILE A 187 -8.56 -5.70 6.10
N GLU A 188 -7.48 -6.46 6.27
CA GLU A 188 -7.52 -7.79 6.91
C GLU A 188 -7.98 -7.71 8.37
N GLU A 189 -7.50 -6.73 9.14
CA GLU A 189 -7.96 -6.48 10.52
C GLU A 189 -9.44 -6.07 10.59
N ILE A 190 -9.95 -5.34 9.60
CA ILE A 190 -11.38 -5.03 9.51
C ILE A 190 -12.18 -6.29 9.21
N ASN A 191 -11.67 -7.13 8.31
CA ASN A 191 -12.33 -8.38 7.92
C ASN A 191 -12.33 -9.41 9.06
N SER A 192 -11.38 -9.35 9.99
CA SER A 192 -11.34 -10.21 11.17
C SER A 192 -12.36 -9.86 12.24
N LEU A 193 -12.97 -8.66 12.21
CA LEU A 193 -14.06 -8.32 13.12
C LEU A 193 -15.25 -9.26 12.91
N ILE A 194 -15.92 -9.65 13.98
CA ILE A 194 -17.09 -10.54 13.90
C ILE A 194 -18.27 -9.77 13.28
N GLY A 195 -18.99 -10.40 12.35
CA GLY A 195 -20.18 -9.83 11.69
C GLY A 195 -19.90 -8.58 10.84
N LEU A 196 -20.90 -7.70 10.70
CA LEU A 196 -20.82 -6.38 10.08
C LEU A 196 -20.40 -6.36 8.60
N ASP A 197 -20.87 -7.34 7.80
CA ASP A 197 -20.46 -7.48 6.39
C ASP A 197 -20.77 -6.25 5.54
N ASN A 198 -21.87 -5.56 5.82
CA ASN A 198 -22.24 -4.31 5.16
C ASN A 198 -21.21 -3.19 5.45
N VAL A 199 -20.80 -3.03 6.72
CA VAL A 199 -19.80 -2.04 7.15
C VAL A 199 -18.42 -2.37 6.59
N LYS A 200 -18.01 -3.64 6.62
CA LYS A 200 -16.73 -4.10 6.05
C LYS A 200 -16.60 -3.77 4.57
N LYS A 201 -17.68 -3.98 3.81
CA LYS A 201 -17.73 -3.63 2.38
C LYS A 201 -17.59 -2.12 2.15
N GLU A 202 -18.32 -1.31 2.90
CA GLU A 202 -18.23 0.15 2.81
C GLU A 202 -16.81 0.67 3.12
N LEU A 203 -16.17 0.13 4.15
CA LEU A 203 -14.80 0.52 4.50
C LEU A 203 -13.77 0.05 3.49
N THR A 204 -13.92 -1.15 2.95
CA THR A 204 -13.06 -1.65 1.87
C THR A 204 -13.17 -0.74 0.65
N ASN A 205 -14.39 -0.33 0.29
CA ASN A 205 -14.62 0.61 -0.81
C ASN A 205 -13.98 1.98 -0.55
N LEU A 206 -14.07 2.47 0.68
CA LEU A 206 -13.45 3.72 1.09
C LEU A 206 -11.91 3.65 1.04
N ALA A 207 -11.31 2.58 1.55
CA ALA A 207 -9.87 2.37 1.50
C ALA A 207 -9.37 2.32 0.05
N ASN A 208 -10.07 1.59 -0.83
CA ASN A 208 -9.76 1.55 -2.25
C ASN A 208 -9.86 2.93 -2.92
N LEU A 209 -10.88 3.72 -2.59
CA LEU A 209 -11.05 5.08 -3.10
C LEU A 209 -9.89 5.98 -2.69
N LEU A 210 -9.52 5.96 -1.41
CA LEU A 210 -8.42 6.74 -0.86
C LEU A 210 -7.06 6.36 -1.48
N LEU A 211 -6.84 5.05 -1.70
CA LEU A 211 -5.63 4.57 -2.38
C LEU A 211 -5.55 5.10 -3.82
N VAL A 212 -6.67 5.10 -4.56
CA VAL A 212 -6.72 5.69 -5.90
C VAL A 212 -6.49 7.19 -5.87
N TYR A 213 -7.02 7.90 -4.87
CA TYR A 213 -6.83 9.34 -4.71
C TYR A 213 -5.35 9.68 -4.53
N LYS A 214 -4.65 8.92 -3.69
CA LYS A 214 -3.21 9.07 -3.51
C LYS A 214 -2.43 8.87 -4.82
N TYR A 215 -2.78 7.84 -5.60
CA TYR A 215 -2.15 7.67 -6.92
C TYR A 215 -2.44 8.81 -7.89
N ARG A 216 -3.63 9.37 -7.85
CA ARG A 216 -3.96 10.53 -8.69
C ARG A 216 -3.12 11.74 -8.31
N GLU A 217 -2.96 12.01 -7.02
CA GLU A 217 -2.10 13.09 -6.51
C GLU A 217 -0.64 12.92 -6.92
N GLU A 218 -0.10 11.70 -6.84
CA GLU A 218 1.26 11.39 -7.31
C GLU A 218 1.46 11.66 -8.81
N GLN A 219 0.40 11.54 -9.61
CA GLN A 219 0.41 11.89 -11.03
C GLN A 219 0.08 13.37 -11.30
N GLY A 220 -0.03 14.20 -10.25
CA GLY A 220 -0.41 15.61 -10.36
C GLY A 220 -1.87 15.82 -10.77
N LEU A 221 -2.72 14.78 -10.68
CA LEU A 221 -4.14 14.87 -10.99
C LEU A 221 -4.91 15.34 -9.75
N LYS A 222 -5.91 16.20 -9.98
CA LYS A 222 -6.80 16.66 -8.91
C LYS A 222 -7.79 15.57 -8.52
N ASN A 223 -8.05 15.43 -7.23
CA ASN A 223 -9.10 14.57 -6.71
C ASN A 223 -10.43 15.29 -6.59
N PRO A 224 -11.56 14.60 -6.84
CA PRO A 224 -12.87 15.11 -6.45
C PRO A 224 -12.92 15.34 -4.93
N PRO A 225 -13.75 16.28 -4.45
CA PRO A 225 -13.96 16.48 -3.02
C PRO A 225 -14.51 15.21 -2.37
N LEU A 226 -13.87 14.72 -1.32
CA LEU A 226 -14.36 13.61 -0.50
C LEU A 226 -15.14 14.16 0.68
N ALA A 227 -16.31 13.56 0.96
CA ALA A 227 -16.97 13.80 2.23
C ALA A 227 -16.33 12.93 3.31
N MET A 228 -15.85 13.58 4.37
CA MET A 228 -14.98 12.98 5.37
C MET A 228 -15.68 12.69 6.71
N HIS A 229 -16.93 13.13 6.87
CA HIS A 229 -17.67 12.98 8.13
C HIS A 229 -18.75 11.91 7.99
N PHE A 230 -18.93 11.10 9.03
CA PHE A 230 -19.76 9.90 9.00
C PHE A 230 -20.89 9.96 10.03
N VAL A 231 -21.99 9.28 9.71
CA VAL A 231 -23.09 8.97 10.62
C VAL A 231 -23.11 7.48 10.87
N PHE A 232 -22.91 7.06 12.11
CA PHE A 232 -22.99 5.66 12.51
C PHE A 232 -24.32 5.41 13.23
N THR A 233 -25.23 4.68 12.59
CA THR A 233 -26.52 4.34 13.19
C THR A 233 -26.57 2.88 13.62
N GLY A 234 -27.25 2.58 14.73
CA GLY A 234 -27.50 1.21 15.16
C GLY A 234 -27.62 1.08 16.67
N ASN A 235 -28.05 -0.09 17.14
CA ASN A 235 -28.27 -0.35 18.57
C ASN A 235 -26.96 -0.32 19.38
N PRO A 236 -27.01 -0.21 20.71
CA PRO A 236 -25.83 -0.29 21.56
C PRO A 236 -25.13 -1.64 21.38
N GLY A 237 -23.80 -1.63 21.51
CA GLY A 237 -23.00 -2.86 21.44
C GLY A 237 -22.82 -3.45 20.03
N THR A 238 -23.18 -2.75 18.96
CA THR A 238 -22.95 -3.19 17.56
C THR A 238 -21.55 -2.86 17.02
N GLY A 239 -20.63 -2.38 17.86
CA GLY A 239 -19.23 -2.15 17.47
C GLY A 239 -18.92 -0.78 16.83
N LYS A 240 -19.84 0.20 16.89
CA LYS A 240 -19.64 1.57 16.33
C LYS A 240 -18.31 2.22 16.75
N THR A 241 -18.00 2.25 18.05
CA THR A 241 -16.77 2.88 18.57
C THR A 241 -15.52 2.13 18.14
N THR A 242 -15.56 0.79 18.17
CA THR A 242 -14.46 -0.06 17.67
C THR A 242 -14.18 0.22 16.20
N MET A 243 -15.24 0.37 15.40
CA MET A 243 -15.11 0.67 13.99
C MET A 243 -14.60 2.08 13.72
N ALA A 244 -15.00 3.07 14.51
CA ALA A 244 -14.47 4.44 14.43
C ALA A 244 -12.96 4.46 14.66
N ARG A 245 -12.45 3.66 15.60
CA ARG A 245 -11.01 3.52 15.85
C ARG A 245 -10.28 2.90 14.66
N LYS A 246 -10.82 1.81 14.09
CA LYS A 246 -10.24 1.18 12.89
C LYS A 246 -10.25 2.12 11.69
N LEU A 247 -11.32 2.89 11.50
CA LEU A 247 -11.37 3.93 10.48
C LEU A 247 -10.25 4.96 10.70
N ALA A 248 -10.02 5.42 11.93
CA ALA A 248 -8.92 6.33 12.25
C ALA A 248 -7.54 5.77 11.84
N ASP A 249 -7.31 4.48 12.09
CA ASP A 249 -6.09 3.78 11.66
C ASP A 249 -5.95 3.72 10.14
N ILE A 250 -7.01 3.38 9.39
CA ILE A 250 -7.00 3.39 7.90
C ILE A 250 -6.57 4.76 7.37
N TYR A 251 -7.20 5.82 7.88
CA TYR A 251 -6.95 7.18 7.42
C TYR A 251 -5.52 7.64 7.74
N ARG A 252 -4.94 7.18 8.86
CA ARG A 252 -3.53 7.41 9.19
C ARG A 252 -2.59 6.68 8.25
N GLU A 253 -2.78 5.38 8.04
CA GLU A 253 -1.91 4.57 7.18
C GLU A 253 -1.91 5.07 5.73
N LEU A 254 -3.04 5.60 5.26
CA LEU A 254 -3.16 6.18 3.93
C LEU A 254 -2.55 7.59 3.83
N GLY A 255 -2.19 8.21 4.96
CA GLY A 255 -1.58 9.54 5.03
C GLY A 255 -2.58 10.69 4.91
N VAL A 256 -3.87 10.40 5.12
CA VAL A 256 -4.94 11.41 5.10
C VAL A 256 -5.02 12.11 6.46
N LEU A 257 -4.83 11.35 7.54
CA LEU A 257 -4.72 11.87 8.90
C LEU A 257 -3.28 11.76 9.40
N GLU A 258 -2.82 12.78 10.13
CA GLU A 258 -1.45 12.83 10.64
C GLU A 258 -1.21 11.84 11.79
N LYS A 259 -2.20 11.66 12.68
CA LYS A 259 -2.05 10.90 13.94
C LYS A 259 -2.98 9.70 14.05
N GLY A 260 -4.20 9.78 13.51
CA GLY A 260 -5.17 8.68 13.53
C GLY A 260 -5.70 8.29 14.91
N HIS A 261 -5.61 9.16 15.93
CA HIS A 261 -6.18 8.88 17.24
C HIS A 261 -7.69 9.17 17.27
N LEU A 262 -8.40 8.50 18.18
CA LEU A 262 -9.84 8.67 18.39
C LEU A 262 -10.08 9.51 19.66
N VAL A 263 -10.87 10.57 19.55
CA VAL A 263 -11.37 11.37 20.67
C VAL A 263 -12.86 11.07 20.83
N GLU A 264 -13.20 10.33 21.88
CA GLU A 264 -14.58 9.97 22.21
C GLU A 264 -15.22 11.06 23.07
N SER A 265 -16.47 11.41 22.75
CA SER A 265 -17.22 12.48 23.42
C SER A 265 -18.73 12.19 23.39
N ASP A 266 -19.45 12.82 24.31
CA ASP A 266 -20.92 12.77 24.43
C ASP A 266 -21.47 14.19 24.65
N ARG A 267 -22.78 14.31 24.92
CA ARG A 267 -23.42 15.61 25.22
C ARG A 267 -22.79 16.31 26.42
N ALA A 268 -22.41 15.60 27.48
CA ALA A 268 -21.87 16.22 28.69
C ALA A 268 -20.47 16.81 28.44
N ALA A 269 -19.69 16.19 27.56
CA ALA A 269 -18.40 16.70 27.12
C ALA A 269 -18.55 17.97 26.27
N LEU A 270 -19.58 18.06 25.43
CA LEU A 270 -19.77 19.15 24.47
C LEU A 270 -20.48 20.37 25.07
N VAL A 271 -21.46 20.18 25.95
CA VAL A 271 -22.32 21.25 26.47
C VAL A 271 -21.82 21.77 27.82
N ALA A 272 -21.75 23.08 28.00
CA ALA A 272 -21.44 23.70 29.29
C ALA A 272 -22.73 24.06 30.05
N GLY A 273 -22.62 24.19 31.39
CA GLY A 273 -23.75 24.62 32.23
C GLY A 273 -24.00 26.13 32.24
N TYR A 274 -23.16 26.92 31.56
CA TYR A 274 -23.20 28.38 31.55
C TYR A 274 -23.12 28.93 30.11
N VAL A 275 -23.84 30.03 29.86
CA VAL A 275 -23.92 30.71 28.55
C VAL A 275 -22.52 31.12 28.05
N GLY A 276 -22.23 30.82 26.78
CA GLY A 276 -21.00 31.23 26.09
C GLY A 276 -19.76 30.39 26.37
N GLN A 277 -19.87 29.33 27.19
CA GLN A 277 -18.77 28.38 27.43
C GLN A 277 -18.82 27.14 26.52
N THR A 278 -19.98 26.89 25.89
CA THR A 278 -20.19 25.71 25.04
C THR A 278 -19.31 25.78 23.79
N ALA A 279 -19.28 26.91 23.09
CA ALA A 279 -18.41 27.08 21.92
C ALA A 279 -16.92 26.81 22.23
N ALA A 280 -16.44 27.23 23.41
CA ALA A 280 -15.06 27.00 23.85
C ALA A 280 -14.78 25.50 24.09
N LYS A 281 -15.71 24.77 24.74
CA LYS A 281 -15.60 23.31 24.93
C LYS A 281 -15.57 22.54 23.62
N VAL A 282 -16.46 22.86 22.69
CA VAL A 282 -16.48 22.22 21.36
C VAL A 282 -15.17 22.46 20.64
N THR A 283 -14.65 23.69 20.69
CA THR A 283 -13.36 24.04 20.08
C THR A 283 -12.22 23.23 20.69
N GLU A 284 -12.16 23.10 22.01
CA GLU A 284 -11.13 22.29 22.70
C GLU A 284 -11.19 20.80 22.30
N LEU A 285 -12.39 20.23 22.16
CA LEU A 285 -12.56 18.85 21.71
C LEU A 285 -12.13 18.66 20.26
N VAL A 286 -12.46 19.60 19.38
CA VAL A 286 -12.00 19.59 17.99
C VAL A 286 -10.48 19.77 17.92
N ASP A 287 -9.90 20.66 18.72
CA ASP A 287 -8.44 20.85 18.83
C ASP A 287 -7.75 19.54 19.22
N LYS A 288 -8.30 18.80 20.19
CA LYS A 288 -7.82 17.47 20.56
C LYS A 288 -7.94 16.46 19.42
N ALA A 289 -8.97 16.56 18.58
CA ALA A 289 -9.20 15.65 17.45
C ALA A 289 -8.40 16.00 16.18
N MET A 290 -7.64 17.10 16.16
CA MET A 290 -6.83 17.51 15.00
C MET A 290 -5.81 16.43 14.61
N GLY A 291 -5.82 16.04 13.33
CA GLY A 291 -5.03 14.91 12.81
C GLY A 291 -5.60 13.54 13.17
N GLY A 292 -6.80 13.48 13.75
CA GLY A 292 -7.49 12.27 14.19
C GLY A 292 -8.99 12.30 13.90
N VAL A 293 -9.76 11.58 14.71
CA VAL A 293 -11.21 11.42 14.59
C VAL A 293 -11.90 11.89 15.87
N LEU A 294 -12.89 12.77 15.74
CA LEU A 294 -13.83 13.13 16.79
C LEU A 294 -15.06 12.22 16.69
N PHE A 295 -15.32 11.42 17.72
CA PHE A 295 -16.49 10.56 17.83
C PHE A 295 -17.46 11.13 18.86
N ILE A 296 -18.70 11.36 18.44
CA ILE A 296 -19.78 11.91 19.27
C ILE A 296 -20.86 10.84 19.40
N ASP A 297 -20.96 10.20 20.57
CA ASP A 297 -22.00 9.23 20.84
C ASP A 297 -23.32 9.91 21.23
N GLU A 298 -24.43 9.28 20.87
CA GLU A 298 -25.79 9.79 21.04
C GLU A 298 -25.95 11.27 20.63
N ALA A 299 -25.44 11.64 19.46
CA ALA A 299 -25.34 13.03 19.01
C ALA A 299 -26.71 13.73 18.89
N TYR A 300 -27.79 12.99 18.65
CA TYR A 300 -29.17 13.49 18.62
C TYR A 300 -29.59 14.17 19.93
N THR A 301 -28.95 13.80 21.04
CA THR A 301 -29.20 14.45 22.32
C THR A 301 -28.86 15.94 22.27
N LEU A 302 -27.96 16.41 21.40
CA LEU A 302 -27.59 17.82 21.28
C LEU A 302 -28.75 18.71 20.78
N THR A 303 -29.68 18.17 20.00
CA THR A 303 -30.78 18.92 19.39
C THR A 303 -32.15 18.61 20.01
N GLY A 304 -32.19 17.88 21.12
CA GLY A 304 -33.45 17.46 21.76
C GLY A 304 -34.32 18.63 22.24
N ASN A 305 -35.65 18.43 22.22
CA ASN A 305 -36.77 19.37 22.47
C ASN A 305 -36.80 20.14 23.81
N SER A 306 -35.72 20.17 24.59
CA SER A 306 -35.60 21.06 25.74
C SER A 306 -35.27 22.48 25.26
N GLU A 307 -35.87 23.51 25.87
CA GLU A 307 -35.64 24.96 25.66
C GLU A 307 -34.19 25.44 25.97
N ASN A 308 -33.17 24.63 25.70
CA ASN A 308 -31.78 24.88 26.06
C ASN A 308 -30.95 25.21 24.82
N ASP A 309 -30.77 26.51 24.57
CA ASP A 309 -29.97 27.09 23.47
C ASP A 309 -28.53 26.54 23.37
N PHE A 310 -27.98 26.00 24.47
CA PHE A 310 -26.61 25.50 24.54
C PHE A 310 -26.34 24.30 23.62
N GLY A 311 -27.33 23.42 23.41
CA GLY A 311 -27.17 22.27 22.52
C GLY A 311 -27.03 22.69 21.05
N GLN A 312 -27.83 23.67 20.63
CA GLN A 312 -27.76 24.25 19.30
C GLN A 312 -26.45 25.02 19.10
N GLU A 313 -25.99 25.77 20.12
CA GLU A 313 -24.69 26.45 20.09
C GLU A 313 -23.53 25.46 19.83
N ALA A 314 -23.58 24.26 20.43
CA ALA A 314 -22.58 23.23 20.20
C ALA A 314 -22.57 22.74 18.74
N VAL A 315 -23.76 22.48 18.17
CA VAL A 315 -23.93 22.03 16.78
C VAL A 315 -23.45 23.08 15.80
N ASP A 316 -23.84 24.35 16.00
CA ASP A 316 -23.46 25.45 15.12
C ASP A 316 -21.94 25.69 15.15
N THR A 317 -21.34 25.60 16.34
CA THR A 317 -19.89 25.70 16.51
C THR A 317 -19.18 24.54 15.82
N LEU A 318 -19.67 23.30 15.96
CA LEU A 318 -19.10 22.13 15.30
C LEU A 318 -19.16 22.26 13.78
N LEU A 319 -20.31 22.65 13.22
CA LEU A 319 -20.47 22.85 11.77
C LEU A 319 -19.52 23.90 11.21
N LYS A 320 -19.32 25.00 11.95
CA LYS A 320 -18.36 26.04 11.59
C LYS A 320 -16.94 25.48 11.57
N LEU A 321 -16.52 24.78 12.63
CA LEU A 321 -15.18 24.19 12.71
C LEU A 321 -14.93 23.13 11.64
N MET A 322 -15.94 22.34 11.28
CA MET A 322 -15.87 21.38 10.17
C MET A 322 -15.64 22.06 8.82
N GLU A 323 -16.07 23.32 8.64
CA GLU A 323 -15.79 24.09 7.41
C GLU A 323 -14.41 24.73 7.47
N ASP A 324 -14.14 25.46 8.55
CA ASP A 324 -12.92 26.24 8.71
C ASP A 324 -11.67 25.36 8.73
N ARG A 325 -11.80 24.11 9.18
CA ARG A 325 -10.70 23.15 9.34
C ARG A 325 -10.91 21.89 8.51
N ARG A 326 -11.40 22.07 7.29
CA ARG A 326 -11.61 20.98 6.34
C ARG A 326 -10.33 20.16 6.14
N ASP A 327 -10.50 18.84 6.02
CA ASP A 327 -9.43 17.87 5.78
C ASP A 327 -8.37 17.78 6.91
N LYS A 328 -8.61 18.41 8.07
CA LYS A 328 -7.71 18.34 9.23
C LYS A 328 -8.13 17.33 10.29
N PHE A 329 -9.40 16.96 10.33
CA PHE A 329 -9.95 15.96 11.25
C PHE A 329 -11.23 15.37 10.65
N ILE A 330 -11.62 14.20 11.16
CA ILE A 330 -12.86 13.53 10.78
C ILE A 330 -13.84 13.61 11.96
N THR A 331 -15.12 13.76 11.66
CA THR A 331 -16.18 13.73 12.69
C THR A 331 -17.10 12.56 12.41
N ILE A 332 -17.37 11.77 13.43
CA ILE A 332 -18.30 10.66 13.39
C ILE A 332 -19.37 10.94 14.44
N VAL A 333 -20.62 11.07 14.02
CA VAL A 333 -21.77 11.17 14.92
C VAL A 333 -22.45 9.81 14.98
N ALA A 334 -22.77 9.34 16.18
CA ALA A 334 -23.37 8.04 16.41
C ALA A 334 -24.68 8.13 17.18
N GLY A 335 -25.56 7.16 16.99
CA GLY A 335 -26.82 7.06 17.74
C GLY A 335 -27.79 6.04 17.15
N TYR A 336 -29.02 6.08 17.65
CA TYR A 336 -30.11 5.24 17.16
C TYR A 336 -30.62 5.73 15.79
N PRO A 337 -31.08 4.83 14.90
CA PRO A 337 -31.40 5.20 13.52
C PRO A 337 -32.46 6.31 13.37
N ILE A 338 -33.54 6.28 14.17
CA ILE A 338 -34.66 7.22 14.04
C ILE A 338 -34.23 8.60 14.54
N GLU A 339 -33.62 8.65 15.71
CA GLU A 339 -33.17 9.83 16.41
C GLU A 339 -32.05 10.53 15.63
N MET A 340 -31.18 9.77 14.97
CA MET A 340 -30.15 10.33 14.08
C MET A 340 -30.74 10.93 12.81
N GLU A 341 -31.85 10.41 12.26
CA GLU A 341 -32.54 11.09 11.16
C GLU A 341 -33.16 12.41 11.63
N GLU A 342 -33.78 12.45 12.80
CA GLU A 342 -34.30 13.69 13.40
C GLU A 342 -33.18 14.72 13.62
N PHE A 343 -32.05 14.29 14.18
CA PHE A 343 -30.85 15.11 14.34
C PHE A 343 -30.38 15.72 13.01
N LEU A 344 -30.25 14.91 11.96
CA LEU A 344 -29.78 15.40 10.66
C LEU A 344 -30.78 16.34 9.98
N ASN A 345 -32.08 16.19 10.26
CA ASN A 345 -33.13 17.03 9.71
C ASN A 345 -33.32 18.33 10.52
N SER A 346 -32.78 18.41 11.75
CA SER A 346 -32.83 19.62 12.59
C SER A 346 -32.10 20.81 11.98
N ASN A 347 -31.03 20.58 11.20
CA ASN A 347 -30.25 21.63 10.56
C ASN A 347 -29.77 21.17 9.17
N PRO A 348 -30.10 21.89 8.08
CA PRO A 348 -29.64 21.57 6.72
C PRO A 348 -28.12 21.43 6.56
N GLY A 349 -27.35 22.16 7.37
CA GLY A 349 -25.88 22.09 7.40
C GLY A 349 -25.36 20.72 7.83
N LEU A 350 -26.04 20.05 8.79
CA LEU A 350 -25.70 18.69 9.20
C LEU A 350 -25.87 17.72 8.01
N ARG A 351 -27.01 17.79 7.32
CA ARG A 351 -27.30 16.91 6.19
C ARG A 351 -26.31 17.05 5.03
N SER A 352 -25.80 18.27 4.82
CA SER A 352 -24.78 18.54 3.79
C SER A 352 -23.41 17.94 4.15
N ARG A 353 -22.99 18.04 5.43
CA ARG A 353 -21.67 17.58 5.88
C ARG A 353 -21.61 16.10 6.22
N PHE A 354 -22.72 15.54 6.70
CA PHE A 354 -22.86 14.15 7.10
C PHE A 354 -23.65 13.35 6.04
N ASN A 355 -23.12 13.30 4.82
CA ASN A 355 -23.78 12.61 3.71
C ASN A 355 -23.41 11.11 3.60
N LYS A 356 -22.45 10.63 4.40
CA LYS A 356 -22.05 9.21 4.49
C LYS A 356 -22.64 8.58 5.75
N LYS A 357 -23.62 7.71 5.56
CA LYS A 357 -24.29 6.97 6.64
C LYS A 357 -23.87 5.50 6.59
N ILE A 358 -23.49 4.96 7.74
CA ILE A 358 -23.16 3.54 7.93
C ILE A 358 -24.11 2.98 8.98
N HIS A 359 -24.88 1.97 8.59
CA HIS A 359 -25.81 1.29 9.47
C HIS A 359 -25.17 0.03 10.05
N PHE A 360 -25.12 -0.06 11.37
CA PHE A 360 -24.62 -1.18 12.14
C PHE A 360 -25.80 -2.05 12.54
N GLU A 361 -25.92 -3.17 11.86
CA GLU A 361 -26.93 -4.19 12.12
C GLU A 361 -26.66 -4.90 13.45
N ASP A 362 -27.71 -5.46 14.04
CA ASP A 362 -27.59 -6.31 15.22
C ASP A 362 -26.84 -7.59 14.88
N TYR A 363 -26.07 -8.11 15.84
CA TYR A 363 -25.36 -9.37 15.65
C TYR A 363 -26.33 -10.55 15.53
N GLU A 364 -25.97 -11.49 14.68
CA GLU A 364 -26.60 -12.81 14.68
C GLU A 364 -26.16 -13.63 15.90
N SER A 365 -27.02 -14.54 16.35
CA SER A 365 -26.75 -15.32 17.57
C SER A 365 -25.45 -16.14 17.46
N MET A 366 -25.07 -16.55 16.25
CA MET A 366 -23.77 -17.19 15.98
C MET A 366 -22.59 -16.21 16.07
N ASP A 367 -22.78 -14.94 15.72
CA ASP A 367 -21.77 -13.90 15.90
C ASP A 367 -21.62 -13.54 17.38
N MET A 368 -22.73 -13.48 18.11
CA MET A 368 -22.72 -13.31 19.57
C MET A 368 -22.01 -14.47 20.27
N LEU A 369 -22.19 -15.72 19.81
CA LEU A 369 -21.45 -16.89 20.31
C LEU A 369 -19.93 -16.70 20.14
N LYS A 370 -19.47 -16.25 18.97
CA LYS A 370 -18.05 -15.99 18.74
C LYS A 370 -17.52 -14.89 19.69
N ILE A 371 -18.30 -13.83 19.91
CA ILE A 371 -17.93 -12.77 20.88
C ILE A 371 -17.83 -13.34 22.29
N PHE A 372 -18.75 -14.22 22.68
CA PHE A 372 -18.76 -14.90 23.97
C PHE A 372 -17.54 -15.83 24.13
N GLU A 373 -17.20 -16.61 23.09
CA GLU A 373 -16.01 -17.47 23.07
C GLU A 373 -14.72 -16.64 23.18
N MET A 374 -14.64 -15.49 22.51
CA MET A 374 -13.50 -14.57 22.67
C MET A 374 -13.35 -14.05 24.10
N GLN A 375 -14.47 -13.74 24.78
CA GLN A 375 -14.44 -13.34 26.19
C GLN A 375 -14.00 -14.49 27.10
N LEU A 376 -14.48 -15.71 26.85
CA LEU A 376 -14.01 -16.88 27.61
C LEU A 376 -12.50 -17.05 27.45
N GLU A 377 -11.99 -17.00 26.22
CA GLU A 377 -10.56 -17.15 25.92
C GLU A 377 -9.72 -16.03 26.58
N GLU A 378 -10.19 -14.79 26.59
CA GLU A 378 -9.51 -13.65 27.24
C GLU A 378 -9.27 -13.88 28.74
N TYR A 379 -10.17 -14.62 29.41
CA TYR A 379 -10.13 -14.89 30.85
C TYR A 379 -9.80 -16.36 31.18
N ASP A 380 -9.15 -17.09 30.26
CA ASP A 380 -8.73 -18.49 30.42
C ASP A 380 -9.87 -19.49 30.68
N TYR A 381 -11.11 -19.16 30.32
CA TYR A 381 -12.24 -20.08 30.37
C TYR A 381 -12.41 -20.85 29.06
N ASN A 382 -12.94 -22.07 29.18
CA ASN A 382 -13.33 -22.93 28.08
C ASN A 382 -14.79 -23.34 28.25
N ILE A 383 -15.51 -23.55 27.15
CA ILE A 383 -16.90 -24.03 27.17
C ILE A 383 -17.00 -25.42 26.54
N GLU A 384 -17.80 -26.30 27.13
CA GLU A 384 -18.10 -27.61 26.53
C GLU A 384 -18.85 -27.45 25.19
N GLU A 385 -18.52 -28.30 24.21
CA GLU A 385 -19.07 -28.18 22.84
C GLU A 385 -20.62 -28.30 22.81
N ASN A 386 -21.19 -29.17 23.66
CA ASN A 386 -22.63 -29.33 23.80
C ASN A 386 -23.32 -28.10 24.42
N ALA A 387 -22.59 -27.28 25.18
CA ALA A 387 -23.10 -26.11 25.87
C ALA A 387 -23.25 -24.89 24.93
N LYS A 388 -22.51 -24.85 23.82
CA LYS A 388 -22.60 -23.79 22.80
C LYS A 388 -24.01 -23.63 22.22
N ASN A 389 -24.72 -24.74 21.99
CA ASN A 389 -26.10 -24.70 21.49
C ASN A 389 -27.06 -24.02 22.49
N TYR A 390 -26.82 -24.17 23.80
CA TYR A 390 -27.62 -23.49 24.83
C TYR A 390 -27.34 -21.99 24.85
N VAL A 391 -26.08 -21.59 24.67
CA VAL A 391 -25.71 -20.17 24.54
C VAL A 391 -26.41 -19.52 23.35
N VAL A 392 -26.40 -20.17 22.17
CA VAL A 392 -27.09 -19.66 20.98
C VAL A 392 -28.60 -19.52 21.23
N ALA A 393 -29.23 -20.53 21.83
CA ALA A 393 -30.66 -20.46 22.17
C ALA A 393 -31.00 -19.35 23.19
N ALA A 394 -30.10 -19.08 24.13
CA ALA A 394 -30.22 -17.97 25.07
C ALA A 394 -30.15 -16.63 24.33
N PHE A 395 -29.20 -16.46 23.41
CA PHE A 395 -29.07 -15.25 22.59
C PHE A 395 -30.27 -15.04 21.65
N ASP A 396 -30.79 -16.09 21.01
CA ASP A 396 -32.02 -16.01 20.21
C ASP A 396 -33.22 -15.52 21.03
N SER A 397 -33.27 -15.89 22.30
CA SER A 397 -34.31 -15.46 23.23
C SER A 397 -34.10 -14.00 23.68
N MET A 398 -32.85 -13.57 23.86
CA MET A 398 -32.52 -12.18 24.20
C MET A 398 -32.79 -11.21 23.05
N LYS A 399 -32.51 -11.60 21.80
CA LYS A 399 -32.80 -10.77 20.60
C LYS A 399 -34.28 -10.38 20.46
N LYS A 400 -35.19 -11.13 21.09
CA LYS A 400 -36.64 -10.86 21.08
C LYS A 400 -37.10 -9.85 22.13
N LYS A 401 -36.22 -9.47 23.07
CA LYS A 401 -36.55 -8.49 24.11
C LYS A 401 -36.44 -7.07 23.58
N ASP A 402 -37.29 -6.19 24.09
CA ASP A 402 -37.13 -4.76 23.90
C ASP A 402 -35.80 -4.29 24.51
N ASN A 403 -35.10 -3.37 23.85
CA ASN A 403 -33.79 -2.81 24.25
C ASN A 403 -32.58 -3.77 24.16
N PHE A 404 -32.59 -4.73 23.23
CA PHE A 404 -31.43 -5.58 22.97
C PHE A 404 -30.16 -4.77 22.65
N ALA A 405 -29.06 -5.05 23.38
CA ALA A 405 -27.81 -4.28 23.35
C ALA A 405 -26.57 -5.09 22.86
N ASN A 406 -26.77 -6.12 22.03
CA ASN A 406 -25.71 -6.81 21.29
C ASN A 406 -24.54 -7.28 22.17
N ALA A 407 -23.30 -6.86 21.87
CA ALA A 407 -22.11 -7.26 22.63
C ALA A 407 -22.18 -6.86 24.12
N ARG A 408 -22.98 -5.84 24.49
CA ARG A 408 -23.22 -5.53 25.91
C ARG A 408 -24.06 -6.62 26.58
N GLU A 409 -25.05 -7.19 25.90
CA GLU A 409 -25.80 -8.36 26.39
C GLU A 409 -24.91 -9.59 26.50
N VAL A 410 -24.02 -9.81 25.52
CA VAL A 410 -23.05 -10.91 25.58
C VAL A 410 -22.16 -10.80 26.82
N ARG A 411 -21.65 -9.60 27.11
CA ARG A 411 -20.86 -9.32 28.32
C ARG A 411 -21.66 -9.58 29.60
N ASN A 412 -22.89 -9.07 29.68
CA ASN A 412 -23.77 -9.31 30.84
C ASN A 412 -24.04 -10.81 31.05
N TYR A 413 -24.23 -11.54 29.96
CA TYR A 413 -24.41 -12.99 29.99
C TYR A 413 -23.15 -13.70 30.47
N PHE A 414 -21.97 -13.33 29.96
CA PHE A 414 -20.67 -13.82 30.43
C PHE A 414 -20.48 -13.61 31.94
N GLU A 415 -20.73 -12.40 32.44
CA GLU A 415 -20.62 -12.09 33.87
C GLU A 415 -21.56 -12.97 34.72
N LYS A 416 -22.78 -13.25 34.21
CA LYS A 416 -23.72 -14.16 34.88
C LYS A 416 -23.20 -15.61 34.88
N VAL A 417 -22.69 -16.10 33.76
CA VAL A 417 -22.14 -17.47 33.63
C VAL A 417 -20.95 -17.68 34.57
N VAL A 418 -20.03 -16.72 34.63
CA VAL A 418 -18.89 -16.76 35.56
C VAL A 418 -19.35 -16.78 37.02
N SER A 419 -20.37 -15.98 37.36
CA SER A 419 -20.96 -15.98 38.71
C SER A 419 -21.60 -17.34 39.06
N ASN A 420 -22.32 -17.95 38.11
CA ASN A 420 -22.91 -19.28 38.28
C ASN A 420 -21.83 -20.35 38.49
N HIS A 421 -20.77 -20.33 37.70
CA HIS A 421 -19.63 -21.23 37.82
C HIS A 421 -18.95 -21.08 39.19
N ALA A 422 -18.67 -19.86 39.63
CA ALA A 422 -18.10 -19.59 40.95
C ALA A 422 -18.97 -20.16 42.09
N ASN A 423 -20.30 -20.02 41.99
CA ASN A 423 -21.22 -20.60 42.96
C ASN A 423 -21.16 -22.14 42.98
N ARG A 424 -21.01 -22.79 41.82
CA ARG A 424 -20.88 -24.25 41.73
C ARG A 424 -19.55 -24.76 42.29
N VAL A 425 -18.45 -24.05 42.04
CA VAL A 425 -17.15 -24.33 42.66
C VAL A 425 -17.28 -24.26 44.19
N MET A 426 -17.90 -23.21 44.73
CA MET A 426 -18.07 -23.06 46.18
C MET A 426 -19.02 -24.08 46.82
N LYS A 427 -19.97 -24.61 46.06
CA LYS A 427 -20.83 -25.73 46.50
C LYS A 427 -20.13 -27.10 46.46
N GLY A 428 -18.92 -27.18 45.91
CA GLY A 428 -18.17 -28.42 45.74
C GLY A 428 -18.68 -29.29 44.58
N GLU A 429 -19.46 -28.72 43.65
CA GLU A 429 -19.91 -29.42 42.44
C GLU A 429 -18.85 -29.46 41.34
N VAL A 430 -17.85 -28.59 41.46
CA VAL A 430 -16.69 -28.46 40.56
C VAL A 430 -15.45 -28.41 41.44
N ASP A 431 -14.42 -29.19 41.10
CA ASP A 431 -13.17 -29.19 41.84
C ASP A 431 -12.34 -27.92 41.57
N MET A 432 -11.49 -27.55 42.52
CA MET A 432 -10.63 -26.36 42.41
C MET A 432 -9.31 -26.63 41.66
N SER A 433 -9.26 -27.66 40.80
CA SER A 433 -8.11 -27.84 39.90
C SER A 433 -8.15 -26.80 38.77
N SER A 434 -7.02 -26.62 38.09
CA SER A 434 -6.92 -25.74 36.92
C SER A 434 -8.01 -26.06 35.89
N ASN A 435 -8.27 -27.34 35.61
CA ASN A 435 -9.28 -27.72 34.61
C ASN A 435 -10.70 -27.42 35.11
N GLY A 436 -10.99 -27.67 36.39
CA GLY A 436 -12.32 -27.39 36.98
C GLY A 436 -12.62 -25.88 37.00
N LEU A 437 -11.61 -25.05 37.30
CA LEU A 437 -11.76 -23.60 37.33
C LEU A 437 -11.93 -22.97 35.94
N GLN A 438 -11.49 -23.65 34.88
CA GLN A 438 -11.56 -23.13 33.50
C GLN A 438 -12.79 -23.63 32.74
N LEU A 439 -13.38 -24.79 33.10
CA LEU A 439 -14.43 -25.41 32.30
C LEU A 439 -15.84 -24.93 32.68
N ILE A 440 -16.51 -24.25 31.74
CA ILE A 440 -17.92 -23.88 31.76
C ILE A 440 -18.76 -25.01 31.15
N THR A 441 -19.78 -25.46 31.88
CA THR A 441 -20.70 -26.52 31.44
C THR A 441 -22.13 -26.00 31.31
N VAL A 442 -23.04 -26.82 30.78
CA VAL A 442 -24.46 -26.45 30.61
C VAL A 442 -25.11 -25.94 31.90
N LYS A 443 -24.70 -26.45 33.07
CA LYS A 443 -25.24 -26.04 34.37
C LYS A 443 -24.92 -24.58 34.73
N ASP A 444 -23.85 -24.02 34.16
CA ASP A 444 -23.48 -22.62 34.37
C ASP A 444 -24.31 -21.67 33.50
N LEU A 445 -24.91 -22.20 32.43
CA LEU A 445 -25.70 -21.47 31.44
C LEU A 445 -27.20 -21.39 31.78
N GLU A 446 -27.67 -22.25 32.68
CA GLU A 446 -29.07 -22.28 33.12
C GLU A 446 -29.42 -20.99 33.88
N MET A 447 -30.58 -20.41 33.54
CA MET A 447 -31.00 -19.09 34.02
C MET A 447 -31.63 -19.09 35.40
#